data_AF-A0A3M1G3Z7-F1
#
_entry.id   AF-A0A3M1G3Z7-F1
#
_cell.length_a   1.000
_cell.length_b   1.000
_cell.length_c   1.000
_cell.angle_alpha   90.00
_cell.angle_beta   90.00
_cell.angle_gamma   90.00
#
_symmetry.space_group_name_H-M   'P 1'
#
loop_
_entity.id
_entity.type
_entity.pdbx_description
1 polymer ?
#
loop_
_entity_poly.entity_id
_entity_poly.type
_entity_poly.pdbx_seq_one_letter_code
_entity_poly.pdbx_strand_id
1 'polypeptide(L)'
;IEDLKALHEKGPEERISLKVLKSGHRGIDEKILLGWASGFEPSPQPLEKLKKQGSIVPYNGKLFHRKTFESIEAQLVDALRRFHEKNPLKPGIEKEALRSLFKIPPEAFQMVLARSKKISQDKGFLKLSDFKTKTTEAFQKHREMIIKELKNRAFQPPSREELAQGLRVPPKELDDILKLMAQEGTIVRITDTYYLDRERYQKMLKLLWEHFQKEDTLSVGQFRDLLGTTRKYALPFLEHLDSQGITMRVQDVRKKHPSFKEPPE
;
A
#
# COMPACT_ATOMS: atom_id res chain seq x y z
N ILE A 1 -17.73 -29.51 33.23
CA ILE A 1 -17.24 -30.26 34.42
C ILE A 1 -15.98 -31.08 34.07
N GLU A 2 -15.86 -31.61 32.85
CA GLU A 2 -14.61 -32.26 32.37
C GLU A 2 -13.38 -31.34 32.34
N ASP A 3 -13.55 -30.09 31.91
CA ASP A 3 -12.49 -29.06 31.86
C ASP A 3 -11.86 -28.76 33.24
N LEU A 4 -12.61 -28.96 34.34
CA LEU A 4 -12.15 -28.75 35.72
C LEU A 4 -11.40 -29.96 36.29
N LYS A 5 -11.70 -31.17 35.80
CA LYS A 5 -10.98 -32.40 36.19
C LYS A 5 -9.64 -32.51 35.47
N ALA A 6 -9.58 -32.17 34.18
CA ALA A 6 -8.32 -32.13 33.41
C ALA A 6 -7.32 -31.04 33.89
N LEU A 7 -7.79 -30.05 34.65
CA LEU A 7 -6.93 -29.05 35.29
C LEU A 7 -6.28 -29.55 36.59
N HIS A 8 -6.82 -30.60 37.25
CA HIS A 8 -6.28 -31.09 38.52
C HIS A 8 -5.06 -32.00 38.37
N GLU A 9 -4.88 -32.63 37.20
CA GLU A 9 -3.68 -33.44 36.89
C GLU A 9 -2.47 -32.59 36.44
N LYS A 10 -2.71 -31.31 36.15
CA LYS A 10 -1.71 -30.39 35.60
C LYS A 10 -1.03 -29.60 36.71
N GLY A 11 0.28 -29.40 36.57
CA GLY A 11 1.06 -28.58 37.51
C GLY A 11 0.58 -27.11 37.56
N PRO A 12 0.89 -26.37 38.64
CA PRO A 12 0.43 -25.00 38.83
C PRO A 12 0.72 -24.05 37.66
N GLU A 13 1.91 -24.17 37.06
CA GLU A 13 2.31 -23.37 35.89
C GLU A 13 1.38 -23.58 34.69
N GLU A 14 1.01 -24.83 34.40
CA GLU A 14 0.17 -25.15 33.25
C GLU A 14 -1.27 -24.66 33.46
N ARG A 15 -1.80 -24.81 34.68
CA ARG A 15 -3.14 -24.30 35.04
C ARG A 15 -3.21 -22.78 34.88
N ILE A 16 -2.21 -22.06 35.39
CA ILE A 16 -2.10 -20.60 35.27
C ILE A 16 -1.99 -20.19 33.80
N SER A 17 -1.09 -20.84 33.05
CA SER A 17 -0.89 -20.57 31.62
C SER A 17 -2.18 -20.77 30.83
N LEU A 18 -2.91 -21.87 31.04
CA LEU A 18 -4.20 -22.14 30.39
C LEU A 18 -5.27 -21.12 30.76
N LYS A 19 -5.33 -20.68 32.03
CA LYS A 19 -6.27 -19.65 32.47
C LYS A 19 -6.02 -18.32 31.76
N VAL A 20 -4.76 -17.92 31.64
CA VAL A 20 -4.36 -16.71 30.90
C VAL A 20 -4.66 -16.88 29.41
N LEU A 21 -4.37 -18.04 28.81
CA LEU A 21 -4.68 -18.31 27.41
C LEU A 21 -6.19 -18.19 27.11
N LYS A 22 -7.04 -18.78 27.97
CA LYS A 22 -8.51 -18.71 27.85
C LYS A 22 -9.07 -17.29 27.99
N SER A 23 -8.32 -16.35 28.57
CA SER A 23 -8.72 -14.93 28.63
C SER A 23 -8.62 -14.20 27.27
N GLY A 24 -7.91 -14.80 26.31
CA GLY A 24 -7.81 -14.30 24.93
C GLY A 24 -7.32 -12.85 24.87
N HIS A 25 -7.91 -12.06 23.96
CA HIS A 25 -7.49 -10.69 23.68
C HIS A 25 -7.78 -9.71 24.83
N ARG A 26 -8.62 -10.06 25.81
CA ARG A 26 -8.90 -9.17 26.96
C ARG A 26 -7.78 -9.21 28.01
N GLY A 27 -7.01 -10.30 28.04
CA GLY A 27 -6.10 -10.60 29.12
C GLY A 27 -6.83 -10.83 30.44
N ILE A 28 -6.08 -11.10 31.49
CA ILE A 28 -6.59 -11.22 32.86
C ILE A 28 -5.80 -10.29 33.78
N ASP A 29 -6.49 -9.62 34.70
CA ASP A 29 -5.83 -8.82 35.74
C ASP A 29 -4.97 -9.73 36.63
N GLU A 30 -3.76 -9.29 36.93
CA GLU A 30 -2.80 -10.08 37.69
C GLU A 30 -3.29 -10.41 39.10
N LYS A 31 -3.95 -9.47 39.79
CA LYS A 31 -4.47 -9.70 41.14
C LYS A 31 -5.61 -10.71 41.11
N ILE A 32 -6.48 -10.63 40.11
CA ILE A 32 -7.57 -11.60 39.91
C ILE A 32 -7.00 -13.00 39.66
N LEU A 33 -5.97 -13.10 38.83
CA LEU A 33 -5.33 -14.39 38.54
C LEU A 33 -4.67 -14.99 39.79
N LEU A 34 -3.93 -14.19 40.57
CA LEU A 34 -3.29 -14.63 41.81
C LEU A 34 -4.32 -15.03 42.87
N GLY A 35 -5.41 -14.26 43.02
CA GLY A 35 -6.51 -14.61 43.92
C GLY A 35 -7.23 -15.90 43.50
N TRP A 36 -7.31 -16.21 42.21
CA TRP A 36 -7.79 -17.50 41.72
C TRP A 36 -6.78 -18.64 41.94
N ALA A 37 -5.49 -18.37 41.75
CA ALA A 37 -4.42 -19.36 41.86
C ALA A 37 -4.19 -19.82 43.31
N SER A 38 -4.39 -18.94 44.29
CA SER A 38 -4.18 -19.22 45.72
C SER A 38 -4.98 -20.42 46.26
N GLY A 39 -6.08 -20.79 45.59
CA GLY A 39 -6.87 -21.97 45.94
C GLY A 39 -6.19 -23.32 45.66
N PHE A 40 -5.07 -23.33 44.92
CA PHE A 40 -4.28 -24.54 44.66
C PHE A 40 -2.77 -24.29 44.69
N GLU A 41 -2.33 -23.04 44.63
CA GLU A 41 -0.94 -22.61 44.69
C GLU A 41 -0.87 -21.18 45.27
N PRO A 42 -0.59 -21.02 46.57
CA PRO A 42 -0.51 -19.71 47.21
C PRO A 42 0.76 -18.93 46.86
N SER A 43 1.78 -19.58 46.28
CA SER A 43 3.02 -18.94 45.88
C SER A 43 2.90 -18.23 44.53
N PRO A 44 3.45 -17.01 44.36
CA PRO A 44 3.52 -16.36 43.05
C PRO A 44 4.61 -16.96 42.14
N GLN A 45 5.45 -17.88 42.65
CA GLN A 45 6.60 -18.40 41.92
C GLN A 45 6.27 -19.01 40.54
N PRO A 46 5.19 -19.80 40.37
CA PRO A 46 4.83 -20.33 39.05
C PRO A 46 4.50 -19.24 38.03
N LEU A 47 3.79 -18.19 38.43
CA LEU A 47 3.51 -17.05 37.56
C LEU A 47 4.79 -16.30 37.20
N GLU A 48 5.66 -16.04 38.17
CA GLU A 48 6.94 -15.38 37.94
C GLU A 48 7.85 -16.18 37.00
N LYS A 49 7.84 -17.51 37.10
CA LYS A 49 8.56 -18.38 36.17
C LYS A 49 8.01 -18.29 34.75
N LEU A 50 6.68 -18.28 34.57
CA LEU A 50 6.05 -18.10 33.27
C LEU A 50 6.32 -16.72 32.66
N LYS A 51 6.38 -15.66 33.47
CA LYS A 51 6.79 -14.32 33.03
C LYS A 51 8.26 -14.30 32.60
N LYS A 52 9.17 -14.91 33.38
CA LYS A 52 10.61 -15.00 33.06
C LYS A 52 10.88 -15.78 31.78
N GLN A 53 10.16 -16.87 31.55
CA GLN A 53 10.22 -17.65 30.30
C GLN A 53 9.51 -16.94 29.12
N GLY A 54 8.73 -15.90 29.42
CA GLY A 54 7.96 -15.09 28.50
C GLY A 54 6.72 -15.79 27.91
N SER A 55 6.30 -16.92 28.48
CA SER A 55 5.03 -17.59 28.15
C SER A 55 3.82 -16.72 28.53
N ILE A 56 3.99 -15.86 29.54
CA ILE A 56 3.04 -14.80 29.92
C ILE A 56 3.70 -13.45 29.70
N VAL A 57 2.99 -12.55 29.03
CA VAL A 57 3.41 -11.18 28.70
C VAL A 57 2.64 -10.21 29.60
N PRO A 58 3.29 -9.59 30.61
CA PRO A 58 2.66 -8.58 31.45
C PRO A 58 2.64 -7.20 30.77
N TYR A 59 1.52 -6.49 30.89
CA TYR A 59 1.34 -5.13 30.42
C TYR A 59 0.26 -4.39 31.24
N ASN A 60 0.63 -3.28 31.88
CA ASN A 60 -0.25 -2.42 32.68
C ASN A 60 -1.18 -3.20 33.65
N GLY A 61 -0.62 -4.12 34.44
CA GLY A 61 -1.37 -4.92 35.42
C GLY A 61 -2.20 -6.07 34.84
N LYS A 62 -2.28 -6.19 33.51
CA LYS A 62 -2.88 -7.33 32.83
C LYS A 62 -1.82 -8.32 32.33
N LEU A 63 -2.23 -9.58 32.27
CA LEU A 63 -1.44 -10.70 31.80
C LEU A 63 -2.05 -11.24 30.51
N PHE A 64 -1.20 -11.37 29.49
CA PHE A 64 -1.55 -11.95 28.20
C PHE A 64 -0.72 -13.20 27.96
N HIS A 65 -1.27 -14.18 27.27
CA HIS A 65 -0.50 -15.36 26.88
C HIS A 65 0.39 -15.02 25.68
N ARG A 66 1.59 -15.61 25.56
CA ARG A 66 2.50 -15.43 24.42
C ARG A 66 1.80 -15.68 23.07
N LYS A 67 1.05 -16.79 22.97
CA LYS A 67 0.22 -17.11 21.79
C LYS A 67 -0.76 -15.99 21.40
N THR A 68 -1.33 -15.26 22.38
CA THR A 68 -2.22 -14.12 22.12
C THR A 68 -1.43 -12.95 21.54
N PHE A 69 -0.27 -12.63 22.11
CA PHE A 69 0.63 -11.61 21.56
C PHE A 69 1.04 -11.97 20.12
N GLU A 70 1.50 -13.19 19.88
CA GLU A 70 1.94 -13.67 18.56
C GLU A 70 0.82 -13.62 17.53
N SER A 71 -0.39 -14.04 17.91
CA SER A 71 -1.55 -14.02 17.02
C SER A 71 -1.93 -12.59 16.61
N ILE A 72 -1.92 -11.64 17.54
CA ILE A 72 -2.21 -10.24 17.25
C ILE A 72 -1.08 -9.62 16.41
N GLU A 73 0.19 -9.84 16.78
CA GLU A 73 1.34 -9.34 16.03
C GLU A 73 1.31 -9.85 14.58
N ALA A 74 1.04 -11.14 14.37
CA ALA A 74 0.95 -11.72 13.04
C ALA A 74 -0.14 -11.07 12.18
N GLN A 75 -1.33 -10.85 12.74
CA GLN A 75 -2.43 -10.16 12.04
C GLN A 75 -2.06 -8.74 11.62
N LEU A 76 -1.44 -7.98 12.53
CA LEU A 76 -1.03 -6.60 12.25
C LEU A 76 0.10 -6.55 11.22
N VAL A 77 1.11 -7.40 11.35
CA VAL A 77 2.23 -7.48 10.40
C VAL A 77 1.76 -7.84 8.99
N ASP A 78 0.86 -8.80 8.87
CA ASP A 78 0.28 -9.22 7.59
C ASP A 78 -0.56 -8.10 6.94
N ALA A 79 -1.36 -7.38 7.74
CA ALA A 79 -2.10 -6.22 7.27
C ALA A 79 -1.17 -5.09 6.78
N LEU A 80 -0.13 -4.76 7.54
CA LEU A 80 0.85 -3.73 7.19
C LEU A 80 1.63 -4.12 5.93
N ARG A 81 2.02 -5.39 5.79
CA ARG A 81 2.71 -5.91 4.60
C ARG A 81 1.86 -5.71 3.35
N ARG A 82 0.61 -6.20 3.35
CA ARG A 82 -0.32 -6.02 2.23
C ARG A 82 -0.60 -4.55 1.92
N PHE A 83 -0.67 -3.71 2.95
CA PHE A 83 -0.88 -2.29 2.77
C PHE A 83 0.31 -1.62 2.09
N HIS A 84 1.54 -1.90 2.52
CA HIS A 84 2.74 -1.35 1.90
C HIS A 84 2.95 -1.84 0.47
N GLU A 85 2.63 -3.11 0.18
CA GLU A 85 2.67 -3.64 -1.20
C GLU A 85 1.71 -2.88 -2.12
N LYS A 86 0.53 -2.49 -1.62
CA LYS A 86 -0.46 -1.72 -2.38
C LYS A 86 -0.25 -0.20 -2.33
N ASN A 87 0.46 0.31 -1.33
CA ASN A 87 0.61 1.73 -1.05
C ASN A 87 2.07 2.04 -0.65
N PRO A 88 3.06 1.85 -1.54
CA PRO A 88 4.49 1.97 -1.22
C PRO A 88 4.92 3.37 -0.73
N LEU A 89 4.08 4.38 -0.91
CA LEU A 89 4.36 5.76 -0.52
C LEU A 89 3.61 6.23 0.72
N LYS A 90 2.63 5.46 1.19
CA LYS A 90 1.91 5.85 2.41
C LYS A 90 2.78 5.58 3.62
N PRO A 91 2.76 6.46 4.63
CA PRO A 91 3.61 6.32 5.81
C PRO A 91 3.29 5.07 6.64
N GLY A 92 2.10 4.50 6.46
CA GLY A 92 1.60 3.35 7.17
C GLY A 92 0.07 3.37 7.23
N ILE A 93 -0.50 2.53 8.09
CA ILE A 93 -1.94 2.53 8.38
C ILE A 93 -2.16 3.36 9.65
N GLU A 94 -3.21 4.19 9.70
CA GLU A 94 -3.57 4.93 10.90
C GLU A 94 -3.80 3.97 12.08
N LYS A 95 -3.21 4.30 13.24
CA LYS A 95 -3.19 3.44 14.43
C LYS A 95 -4.58 2.99 14.86
N GLU A 96 -5.53 3.92 15.00
CA GLU A 96 -6.89 3.60 15.46
C GLU A 96 -7.73 2.90 14.40
N ALA A 97 -7.52 3.21 13.11
CA ALA A 97 -8.15 2.50 12.01
C ALA A 97 -7.73 1.01 12.00
N LEU A 98 -6.44 0.73 12.17
CA LEU A 98 -5.92 -0.64 12.18
C LEU A 98 -6.43 -1.43 13.39
N ARG A 99 -6.44 -0.82 14.59
CA ARG A 99 -6.98 -1.45 15.80
C ARG A 99 -8.46 -1.79 15.65
N SER A 100 -9.24 -0.84 15.13
CA SER A 100 -10.70 -0.97 14.98
C SER A 100 -11.07 -2.01 13.94
N LEU A 101 -10.31 -2.09 12.83
CA LEU A 101 -10.49 -3.09 11.78
C LEU A 101 -10.44 -4.53 12.33
N PHE A 102 -9.48 -4.81 13.21
CA PHE A 102 -9.30 -6.12 13.83
C PHE A 102 -10.05 -6.28 15.16
N LYS A 103 -10.83 -5.26 15.58
CA LYS A 103 -11.57 -5.23 16.86
C LYS A 103 -10.70 -5.61 18.07
N ILE A 104 -9.43 -5.17 18.06
CA ILE A 104 -8.48 -5.50 19.12
C ILE A 104 -8.75 -4.60 20.34
N PRO A 105 -8.87 -5.16 21.56
CA PRO A 105 -8.97 -4.38 22.79
C PRO A 105 -7.77 -3.42 22.95
N PRO A 106 -7.98 -2.18 23.44
CA PRO A 106 -6.93 -1.17 23.54
C PRO A 106 -5.66 -1.67 24.24
N GLU A 107 -5.77 -2.35 25.37
CA GLU A 107 -4.62 -2.79 26.16
C GLU A 107 -3.83 -3.90 25.47
N ALA A 108 -4.50 -4.84 24.80
CA ALA A 108 -3.83 -5.87 24.01
C ALA A 108 -3.10 -5.27 22.80
N PHE A 109 -3.73 -4.27 22.15
CA PHE A 109 -3.12 -3.55 21.05
C PHE A 109 -1.87 -2.79 21.49
N GLN A 110 -1.95 -2.02 22.57
CA GLN A 110 -0.81 -1.28 23.12
C GLN A 110 0.28 -2.23 23.63
N MET A 111 -0.08 -3.38 24.21
CA MET A 111 0.86 -4.43 24.60
C MET A 111 1.67 -4.93 23.39
N VAL A 112 1.01 -5.18 22.25
CA VAL A 112 1.71 -5.57 21.02
C VAL A 112 2.62 -4.45 20.53
N LEU A 113 2.14 -3.20 20.47
CA LEU A 113 2.96 -2.07 20.01
C LEU A 113 4.17 -1.80 20.90
N ALA A 114 4.06 -2.01 22.22
CA ALA A 114 5.15 -1.79 23.16
C ALA A 114 6.23 -2.90 23.13
N ARG A 115 5.89 -4.09 22.64
CA ARG A 115 6.78 -5.27 22.69
C ARG A 115 7.25 -5.73 21.31
N SER A 116 6.50 -5.44 20.25
CA SER A 116 6.86 -5.83 18.89
C SER A 116 8.10 -5.07 18.43
N LYS A 117 9.05 -5.80 17.85
CA LYS A 117 10.18 -5.21 17.13
C LYS A 117 9.88 -5.03 15.64
N LYS A 118 8.79 -5.62 15.14
CA LYS A 118 8.42 -5.67 13.72
C LYS A 118 7.51 -4.51 13.31
N ILE A 119 6.90 -3.82 14.27
CA ILE A 119 5.98 -2.71 14.04
C ILE A 119 6.59 -1.45 14.67
N SER A 120 6.58 -0.36 13.93
CA SER A 120 6.99 0.96 14.39
C SER A 120 5.84 1.95 14.27
N GLN A 121 5.82 2.95 15.16
CA GLN A 121 4.83 4.01 15.16
C GLN A 121 5.49 5.33 14.76
N ASP A 122 4.86 6.06 13.83
CA ASP A 122 5.36 7.33 13.29
C ASP A 122 4.19 8.28 13.04
N LYS A 123 4.17 9.44 13.72
CA LYS A 123 3.14 10.49 13.58
C LYS A 123 1.68 9.98 13.52
N GLY A 124 1.34 8.97 14.33
CA GLY A 124 -0.01 8.38 14.40
C GLY A 124 -0.28 7.22 13.44
N PHE A 125 0.69 6.86 12.60
CA PHE A 125 0.65 5.71 11.71
C PHE A 125 1.46 4.54 12.26
N LEU A 126 1.08 3.34 11.86
CA LEU A 126 1.82 2.10 12.09
C LEU A 126 2.40 1.60 10.77
N LYS A 127 3.66 1.17 10.82
CA LYS A 127 4.39 0.60 9.69
C LYS A 127 5.28 -0.56 10.15
N LEU A 128 5.60 -1.49 9.25
CA LEU A 128 6.67 -2.46 9.51
C LEU A 128 7.99 -1.72 9.80
N SER A 129 8.76 -2.19 10.78
CA SER A 129 10.01 -1.55 11.21
C SER A 129 11.10 -1.53 10.12
N ASP A 130 11.07 -2.49 9.22
CA ASP A 130 11.96 -2.58 8.05
C ASP A 130 11.44 -1.77 6.85
N PHE A 131 10.21 -1.25 6.92
CA PHE A 131 9.64 -0.41 5.87
C PHE A 131 10.20 1.00 5.95
N LYS A 132 11.14 1.29 5.05
CA LYS A 132 11.61 2.65 4.79
C LYS A 132 10.66 3.33 3.82
N THR A 133 9.75 4.12 4.36
CA THR A 133 9.00 5.13 3.58
C THR A 133 10.02 6.05 2.93
N LYS A 134 10.24 5.94 1.62
CA LYS A 134 10.94 7.00 0.89
C LYS A 134 10.09 8.25 1.08
N THR A 135 10.68 9.19 1.79
CA THR A 135 10.05 10.36 2.39
C THR A 135 9.06 10.99 1.40
N THR A 136 7.81 11.16 1.84
CA THR A 136 6.72 11.75 1.05
C THR A 136 7.14 13.06 0.36
N GLU A 137 8.08 13.80 0.97
CA GLU A 137 8.69 15.02 0.40
C GLU A 137 9.60 14.76 -0.80
N ALA A 138 10.49 13.76 -0.74
CA ALA A 138 11.34 13.40 -1.87
C ALA A 138 10.49 12.87 -3.03
N PHE A 139 9.49 12.04 -2.71
CA PHE A 139 8.50 11.62 -3.68
C PHE A 139 7.75 12.81 -4.30
N GLN A 140 7.21 13.71 -3.48
CA GLN A 140 6.46 14.86 -3.96
C GLN A 140 7.34 15.77 -4.84
N LYS A 141 8.59 15.98 -4.44
CA LYS A 141 9.57 16.71 -5.24
C LYS A 141 9.82 16.03 -6.59
N HIS A 142 10.08 14.71 -6.61
CA HIS A 142 10.25 13.97 -7.87
C HIS A 142 8.98 14.02 -8.73
N ARG A 143 7.80 13.89 -8.13
CA ARG A 143 6.51 14.00 -8.83
C ARG A 143 6.36 15.36 -9.50
N GLU A 144 6.63 16.45 -8.79
CA GLU A 144 6.59 17.80 -9.34
C GLU A 144 7.60 17.99 -10.47
N MET A 145 8.82 17.46 -10.31
CA MET A 145 9.84 17.51 -11.36
C MET A 145 9.42 16.69 -12.59
N ILE A 146 8.85 15.50 -12.43
CA ILE A 146 8.35 14.67 -13.53
C ILE A 146 7.24 15.41 -14.29
N ILE A 147 6.23 15.94 -13.57
CA ILE A 147 5.15 16.70 -14.21
C ILE A 147 5.71 17.89 -15.00
N LYS A 148 6.68 18.61 -14.42
CA LYS A 148 7.34 19.73 -15.09
C LYS A 148 8.05 19.29 -16.37
N GLU A 149 8.83 18.21 -16.33
CA GLU A 149 9.52 17.67 -17.50
C GLU A 149 8.55 17.23 -18.61
N LEU A 150 7.47 16.51 -18.23
CA LEU A 150 6.44 16.10 -19.19
C LEU A 150 5.75 17.31 -19.83
N LYS A 151 5.36 18.31 -19.02
CA LYS A 151 4.71 19.53 -19.53
C LYS A 151 5.62 20.34 -20.45
N ASN A 152 6.92 20.44 -20.14
CA ASN A 152 7.90 21.19 -20.94
C ASN A 152 8.17 20.55 -22.31
N ARG A 153 8.00 19.24 -22.42
CA ARG A 153 8.28 18.46 -23.62
C ARG A 153 7.06 18.21 -24.50
N ALA A 154 5.88 18.65 -24.07
CA ALA A 154 4.62 18.56 -24.82
C ALA A 154 4.39 17.14 -25.43
N PHE A 155 4.23 17.03 -26.75
CA PHE A 155 4.04 15.76 -27.46
C PHE A 155 5.35 15.03 -27.83
N GLN A 156 6.44 15.36 -27.14
CA GLN A 156 7.76 14.73 -27.30
C GLN A 156 8.32 14.31 -25.93
N PRO A 157 7.56 13.54 -25.13
CA PRO A 157 7.92 13.24 -23.75
C PRO A 157 9.27 12.52 -23.68
N PRO A 158 10.07 12.79 -22.63
CA PRO A 158 11.29 12.05 -22.38
C PRO A 158 10.97 10.57 -22.17
N SER A 159 11.90 9.69 -22.53
CA SER A 159 11.80 8.28 -22.15
C SER A 159 11.88 8.13 -20.63
N ARG A 160 11.37 7.01 -20.12
CA ARG A 160 11.55 6.63 -18.72
C ARG A 160 13.03 6.64 -18.31
N GLU A 161 13.92 6.17 -19.18
CA GLU A 161 15.36 6.14 -18.92
C GLU A 161 15.96 7.56 -18.88
N GLU A 162 15.52 8.45 -19.76
CA GLU A 162 15.90 9.88 -19.76
C GLU A 162 15.40 10.59 -18.48
N LEU A 163 14.18 10.29 -18.03
CA LEU A 163 13.65 10.80 -16.76
C LEU A 163 14.49 10.32 -15.57
N ALA A 164 14.83 9.03 -15.51
CA ALA A 164 15.62 8.47 -14.42
C ALA A 164 16.99 9.15 -14.34
N GLN A 165 17.66 9.33 -15.48
CA GLN A 165 18.96 9.98 -15.57
C GLN A 165 18.89 11.47 -15.24
N GLY A 166 17.93 12.20 -15.83
CA GLY A 166 17.78 13.65 -15.63
C GLY A 166 17.42 14.03 -14.19
N LEU A 167 16.59 13.20 -13.53
CA LEU A 167 16.17 13.41 -12.16
C LEU A 167 17.10 12.77 -11.12
N ARG A 168 18.07 11.96 -11.56
CA ARG A 168 18.98 11.17 -10.71
C ARG A 168 18.22 10.25 -9.74
N VAL A 169 17.16 9.62 -10.24
CA VAL A 169 16.30 8.70 -9.48
C VAL A 169 16.61 7.25 -9.89
N PRO A 170 16.79 6.32 -8.94
CA PRO A 170 16.96 4.91 -9.27
C PRO A 170 15.79 4.37 -10.12
N PRO A 171 16.03 3.53 -11.16
CA PRO A 171 14.97 3.10 -12.09
C PRO A 171 13.75 2.47 -11.41
N LYS A 172 13.97 1.61 -10.40
CA LYS A 172 12.88 0.98 -9.64
C LYS A 172 12.04 2.00 -8.87
N GLU A 173 12.67 3.03 -8.31
CA GLU A 173 11.95 4.10 -7.63
C GLU A 173 11.13 4.93 -8.62
N LEU A 174 11.70 5.27 -9.77
CA LEU A 174 10.97 5.97 -10.82
C LEU A 174 9.75 5.16 -11.29
N ASP A 175 9.91 3.84 -11.50
CA ASP A 175 8.81 2.95 -11.88
C ASP A 175 7.66 2.99 -10.87
N ASP A 176 7.97 2.92 -9.57
CA ASP A 176 6.96 3.00 -8.51
C ASP A 176 6.26 4.37 -8.51
N ILE A 177 7.01 5.45 -8.76
CA ILE A 177 6.48 6.81 -8.88
C ILE A 177 5.52 6.94 -10.06
N LEU A 178 5.97 6.55 -11.26
CA LEU A 178 5.18 6.65 -12.49
C LEU A 178 3.92 5.79 -12.43
N LYS A 179 4.02 4.57 -11.89
CA LYS A 179 2.85 3.69 -11.70
C LYS A 179 1.81 4.35 -10.82
N LEU A 180 2.21 4.94 -9.70
CA LEU A 180 1.25 5.61 -8.84
C LEU A 180 0.65 6.84 -9.50
N MET A 181 1.47 7.70 -10.12
CA MET A 181 0.97 8.89 -10.82
C MET A 181 -0.03 8.53 -11.93
N ALA A 182 0.18 7.40 -12.62
CA ALA A 182 -0.76 6.86 -13.61
C ALA A 182 -2.05 6.33 -12.97
N GLN A 183 -1.97 5.65 -11.81
CA GLN A 183 -3.14 5.21 -11.05
C GLN A 183 -3.97 6.40 -10.52
N GLU A 184 -3.32 7.48 -10.09
CA GLU A 184 -3.96 8.74 -9.71
C GLU A 184 -4.57 9.49 -10.91
N GLY A 185 -4.21 9.09 -12.14
CA GLY A 185 -4.64 9.76 -13.37
C GLY A 185 -3.95 11.09 -13.64
N THR A 186 -2.87 11.44 -12.94
CA THR A 186 -2.14 12.70 -13.20
C THR A 186 -1.28 12.63 -14.47
N ILE A 187 -0.88 11.42 -14.85
CA ILE A 187 -0.23 11.10 -16.12
C ILE A 187 -0.95 9.91 -16.76
N VAL A 188 -0.73 9.72 -18.05
CA VAL A 188 -1.24 8.59 -18.83
C VAL A 188 -0.06 7.83 -19.40
N ARG A 189 0.01 6.53 -19.08
CA ARG A 189 0.99 5.62 -19.68
C ARG A 189 0.58 5.36 -21.13
N ILE A 190 1.45 5.71 -22.06
CA ILE A 190 1.27 5.42 -23.50
C ILE A 190 1.93 4.09 -23.83
N THR A 191 3.16 3.91 -23.39
CA THR A 191 3.93 2.67 -23.54
C THR A 191 4.74 2.42 -22.27
N ASP A 192 5.54 1.36 -22.25
CA ASP A 192 6.51 1.10 -21.17
C ASP A 192 7.59 2.19 -21.09
N THR A 193 7.81 2.91 -22.20
CA THR A 193 8.83 3.93 -22.35
C THR A 193 8.30 5.35 -22.16
N TYR A 194 7.07 5.64 -22.61
CA TYR A 194 6.53 7.00 -22.68
C TYR A 194 5.28 7.20 -21.84
N TYR A 195 5.24 8.34 -21.16
CA TYR A 195 4.12 8.85 -20.39
C TYR A 195 3.79 10.27 -20.86
N LEU A 196 2.50 10.61 -20.91
CA LEU A 196 2.04 11.98 -21.15
C LEU A 196 1.38 12.52 -19.88
N ASP A 197 1.48 13.82 -19.64
CA ASP A 197 0.63 14.42 -18.61
C ASP A 197 -0.85 14.42 -19.05
N ARG A 198 -1.76 14.40 -18.07
CA ARG A 198 -3.21 14.32 -18.30
C ARG A 198 -3.70 15.39 -19.27
N GLU A 199 -3.26 16.64 -19.11
CA GLU A 199 -3.75 17.76 -19.92
C GLU A 199 -3.33 17.59 -21.39
N ARG A 200 -2.12 17.10 -21.65
CA ARG A 200 -1.63 16.85 -23.03
C ARG A 200 -2.35 15.68 -23.66
N TYR A 201 -2.62 14.63 -22.89
CA TYR A 201 -3.43 13.51 -23.35
C TYR A 201 -4.84 13.97 -23.76
N GLN A 202 -5.51 14.77 -22.93
CA GLN A 202 -6.83 15.33 -23.26
C GLN A 202 -6.78 16.23 -24.50
N LYS A 203 -5.76 17.09 -24.62
CA LYS A 203 -5.56 17.93 -25.80
C LYS A 203 -5.39 17.09 -27.08
N MET A 204 -4.63 16.00 -27.02
CA MET A 204 -4.48 15.07 -28.14
C MET A 204 -5.82 14.47 -28.56
N LEU A 205 -6.65 14.03 -27.61
CA LEU A 205 -7.98 13.51 -27.92
C LEU A 205 -8.88 14.57 -28.57
N LYS A 206 -8.82 15.82 -28.08
CA LYS A 206 -9.60 16.92 -28.66
C LYS A 206 -9.19 17.22 -30.10
N LEU A 207 -7.89 17.38 -30.35
CA LEU A 207 -7.37 17.61 -31.71
C LEU A 207 -7.77 16.48 -32.67
N LEU A 208 -7.74 15.24 -32.18
CA LEU A 208 -8.14 14.07 -32.94
C LEU A 208 -9.65 14.05 -33.23
N TRP A 209 -10.47 14.41 -32.25
CA TRP A 209 -11.92 14.54 -32.43
C TRP A 209 -12.26 15.60 -33.47
N GLU A 210 -11.64 16.78 -33.38
CA GLU A 210 -11.80 17.89 -34.33
C GLU A 210 -11.36 17.51 -35.75
N HIS A 211 -10.27 16.75 -35.89
CA HIS A 211 -9.83 16.19 -37.17
C HIS A 211 -10.93 15.30 -37.78
N PHE A 212 -11.47 14.36 -37.00
CA PHE A 212 -12.49 13.42 -37.47
C PHE A 212 -13.89 14.02 -37.66
N GLN A 213 -14.09 15.32 -37.39
CA GLN A 213 -15.29 16.04 -37.86
C GLN A 213 -15.13 16.57 -39.30
N LYS A 214 -13.90 16.65 -39.79
CA LYS A 214 -13.55 17.24 -41.09
C LYS A 214 -13.08 16.20 -42.09
N GLU A 215 -12.33 15.20 -41.63
CA GLU A 215 -11.76 14.13 -42.45
C GLU A 215 -12.03 12.76 -41.81
N ASP A 216 -12.46 11.77 -42.59
CA ASP A 216 -12.77 10.43 -42.07
C ASP A 216 -11.53 9.55 -41.82
N THR A 217 -10.39 9.96 -42.35
CA THR A 217 -9.13 9.21 -42.29
C THR A 217 -7.98 10.07 -41.77
N LEU A 218 -6.99 9.41 -41.18
CA LEU A 218 -5.81 10.07 -40.62
C LEU A 218 -4.57 9.22 -40.88
N SER A 219 -3.66 9.70 -41.72
CA SER A 219 -2.34 9.08 -41.90
C SER A 219 -1.42 9.39 -40.71
N VAL A 220 -0.35 8.59 -40.55
CA VAL A 220 0.69 8.85 -39.53
C VAL A 220 1.34 10.23 -39.74
N GLY A 221 1.51 10.66 -40.98
CA GLY A 221 2.05 11.97 -41.32
C GLY A 221 1.17 13.12 -40.85
N GLN A 222 -0.13 13.04 -41.16
CA GLN A 222 -1.12 14.03 -40.69
C GLN A 222 -1.19 14.06 -39.16
N PHE A 223 -1.19 12.91 -38.49
CA PHE A 223 -1.23 12.88 -37.02
C PHE A 223 0.02 13.49 -36.38
N ARG A 224 1.21 13.23 -36.96
CA ARG A 224 2.45 13.89 -36.55
C ARG A 224 2.31 15.42 -36.64
N ASP A 225 1.80 15.91 -37.77
CA ASP A 225 1.67 17.34 -38.03
C ASP A 225 0.62 17.98 -37.13
N LEU A 226 -0.50 17.28 -36.90
CA LEU A 226 -1.57 17.67 -35.99
C LEU A 226 -1.06 17.93 -34.57
N LEU A 227 -0.12 17.10 -34.09
CA LEU A 227 0.47 17.24 -32.75
C LEU A 227 1.76 18.07 -32.73
N GLY A 228 2.30 18.48 -33.89
CA GLY A 228 3.60 19.15 -33.98
C GLY A 228 4.74 18.30 -33.37
N THR A 229 4.72 16.99 -33.62
CA THR A 229 5.71 16.03 -33.09
C THR A 229 6.52 15.37 -34.20
N THR A 230 7.24 14.28 -33.91
CA THR A 230 7.97 13.48 -34.89
C THR A 230 7.35 12.09 -35.03
N ARG A 231 7.67 11.38 -36.12
CA ARG A 231 7.19 9.99 -36.34
C ARG A 231 7.59 9.06 -35.18
N LYS A 232 8.72 9.31 -34.53
CA LYS A 232 9.20 8.57 -33.35
C LYS A 232 8.16 8.53 -32.21
N TYR A 233 7.47 9.64 -31.96
CA TYR A 233 6.45 9.73 -30.89
C TYR A 233 5.03 9.47 -31.40
N ALA A 234 4.74 9.92 -32.64
CA ALA A 234 3.42 9.77 -33.25
C ALA A 234 2.97 8.31 -33.36
N LEU A 235 3.89 7.39 -33.71
CA LEU A 235 3.57 5.97 -33.87
C LEU A 235 3.12 5.33 -32.53
N PRO A 236 3.90 5.39 -31.43
CA PRO A 236 3.46 4.92 -30.12
C PRO A 236 2.13 5.51 -29.66
N PHE A 237 1.89 6.79 -29.91
CA PHE A 237 0.62 7.43 -29.55
C PHE A 237 -0.55 6.84 -30.33
N LEU A 238 -0.41 6.63 -31.64
CA LEU A 238 -1.44 5.98 -32.46
C LEU A 238 -1.70 4.54 -32.02
N GLU A 239 -0.65 3.77 -31.73
CA GLU A 239 -0.79 2.40 -31.23
C GLU A 239 -1.53 2.35 -29.89
N HIS A 240 -1.21 3.27 -28.98
CA HIS A 240 -1.96 3.44 -27.74
C HIS A 240 -3.42 3.77 -28.01
N LEU A 241 -3.72 4.75 -28.86
CA LEU A 241 -5.10 5.14 -29.21
C LEU A 241 -5.88 3.99 -29.88
N ASP A 242 -5.22 3.19 -30.73
CA ASP A 242 -5.78 1.99 -31.34
C ASP A 242 -6.14 0.96 -30.24
N SER A 243 -5.24 0.73 -29.28
CA SER A 243 -5.47 -0.19 -28.14
C SER A 243 -6.59 0.27 -27.20
N GLN A 244 -6.82 1.58 -27.09
CA GLN A 244 -7.88 2.18 -26.27
C GLN A 244 -9.23 2.24 -26.99
N GLY A 245 -9.33 1.74 -28.23
CA GLY A 245 -10.57 1.81 -29.02
C GLY A 245 -10.96 3.24 -29.37
N ILE A 246 -9.97 4.13 -29.58
CA ILE A 246 -10.17 5.51 -29.99
C ILE A 246 -10.02 5.63 -31.51
N THR A 247 -9.00 4.97 -32.07
CA THR A 247 -8.78 4.85 -33.51
C THR A 247 -8.78 3.39 -33.95
N MET A 248 -8.91 3.18 -35.26
CA MET A 248 -8.75 1.87 -35.88
C MET A 248 -7.83 1.98 -37.08
N ARG A 249 -6.80 1.15 -37.14
CA ARG A 249 -5.92 1.07 -38.31
C ARG A 249 -6.62 0.35 -39.46
N VAL A 250 -6.70 1.00 -40.62
CA VAL A 250 -7.19 0.45 -41.88
C VAL A 250 -6.11 0.70 -42.93
N GLN A 251 -5.35 -0.35 -43.27
CA GLN A 251 -4.16 -0.24 -44.14
C GLN A 251 -3.15 0.79 -43.57
N ASP A 252 -2.92 1.88 -44.31
CA ASP A 252 -1.94 2.92 -43.99
C ASP A 252 -2.52 4.14 -43.25
N VAL A 253 -3.83 4.15 -43.02
CA VAL A 253 -4.54 5.23 -42.32
C VAL A 253 -5.23 4.72 -41.05
N ARG A 254 -5.59 5.64 -40.16
CA ARG A 254 -6.54 5.41 -39.08
C ARG A 254 -7.90 5.97 -39.45
N LYS A 255 -8.96 5.31 -38.98
CA LYS A 255 -10.31 5.84 -38.91
C LYS A 255 -10.72 6.02 -37.46
N LYS A 256 -11.73 6.86 -37.22
CA LYS A 256 -12.37 7.00 -35.90
C LYS A 256 -13.00 5.66 -35.48
N HIS A 257 -12.70 5.19 -34.27
CA HIS A 257 -13.38 4.01 -33.73
C HIS A 257 -14.84 4.37 -33.35
N PRO A 258 -15.86 3.53 -33.60
CA PRO A 258 -17.26 3.85 -33.30
C PRO A 258 -17.57 4.22 -31.84
N SER A 259 -16.77 3.70 -30.90
CA SER A 259 -16.88 4.03 -29.47
C SER A 259 -16.22 5.35 -29.10
N PHE A 260 -15.41 5.97 -29.96
CA PHE A 260 -14.82 7.27 -29.67
C PHE A 260 -15.91 8.34 -29.74
N LYS A 261 -16.16 8.97 -28.59
CA LYS A 261 -17.11 10.09 -28.43
C LYS A 261 -16.34 11.37 -28.18
N GLU A 262 -17.06 12.49 -28.26
CA GLU A 262 -16.52 13.80 -27.94
C GLU A 262 -15.83 13.78 -26.56
N PRO A 263 -14.54 14.13 -26.48
CA PRO A 263 -13.87 14.26 -25.21
C PRO A 263 -14.51 15.37 -24.36
N PRO A 264 -14.63 15.20 -23.03
CA PRO A 264 -15.14 16.25 -22.15
C PRO A 264 -14.24 17.49 -22.21
N GLU A 265 -14.86 18.68 -22.02
CA GLU A 265 -14.17 19.98 -21.98
C GLU A 265 -13.11 20.08 -20.88
#